data_AF-A0A2H0TJ75-F1
#
_entry.id   AF-A0A2H0TJ75-F1
#
_cell.length_a   1.000
_cell.length_b   1.000
_cell.length_c   1.000
_cell.angle_alpha   90.00
_cell.angle_beta   90.00
_cell.angle_gamma   90.00
#
_symmetry.space_group_name_H-M   'P 1'
#
loop_
_entity.id
_entity.type
_entity.pdbx_description
1 polymer ?
#
loop_
_entity_poly.entity_id
_entity_poly.type
_entity_poly.pdbx_seq_one_letter_code
_entity_poly.pdbx_strand_id
1 'polypeptide(L)'
;KRRLETEMESEWKLAVIEADKIMDDILNRMGFGGKSLGERLGKLTAVSLPNIEEVKEAHKIRNNIIHDPTYRLSLEEAKRVIAIYEKALTDLQAL
;
A
#
# COMPACT_ATOMS: atom_id res chain seq x y z
N LYS A 1 -8.04 4.69 -8.96
CA LYS A 1 -9.46 4.80 -8.52
C LYS A 1 -10.45 4.03 -9.40
N ARG A 2 -10.36 4.08 -10.74
CA ARG A 2 -11.26 3.33 -11.67
C ARG A 2 -11.56 1.85 -11.29
N ARG A 3 -10.59 1.09 -10.79
CA ARG A 3 -10.82 -0.32 -10.35
C ARG A 3 -11.76 -0.46 -9.14
N LEU A 4 -11.78 0.53 -8.25
CA LEU A 4 -12.66 0.56 -7.07
C LEU A 4 -14.13 0.89 -7.41
N GLU A 5 -14.42 1.31 -8.64
CA GLU A 5 -15.77 1.60 -9.10
C GLU A 5 -16.48 0.34 -9.64
N THR A 6 -15.76 -0.78 -9.70
CA THR A 6 -16.32 -2.07 -10.13
C THR A 6 -16.94 -2.83 -8.96
N GLU A 7 -17.87 -3.74 -9.23
CA GLU A 7 -18.40 -4.67 -8.22
C GLU A 7 -17.56 -5.95 -8.08
N MET A 8 -16.30 -5.92 -8.53
CA MET A 8 -15.44 -7.10 -8.62
C MET A 8 -14.31 -7.07 -7.59
N GLU A 9 -14.33 -8.02 -6.66
CA GLU A 9 -13.29 -8.17 -5.63
C GLU A 9 -11.86 -8.28 -6.21
N SER A 10 -11.71 -8.95 -7.35
CA SER A 10 -10.42 -9.11 -8.03
C SER A 10 -9.83 -7.76 -8.46
N GLU A 11 -10.66 -6.82 -8.90
CA GLU A 11 -10.23 -5.48 -9.29
C GLU A 11 -9.80 -4.66 -8.08
N TRP A 12 -10.50 -4.82 -6.94
CA TRP A 12 -10.12 -4.16 -5.69
C TRP A 12 -8.78 -4.69 -5.17
N LYS A 13 -8.57 -6.00 -5.22
CA LYS A 13 -7.29 -6.64 -4.88
C LYS A 13 -6.15 -6.13 -5.74
N LEU A 14 -6.36 -6.05 -7.06
CA LEU A 14 -5.37 -5.49 -7.98
C LEU A 14 -5.05 -4.03 -7.65
N ALA A 15 -6.06 -3.23 -7.31
CA ALA A 15 -5.85 -1.83 -6.94
C ALA A 15 -4.96 -1.67 -5.69
N VAL A 16 -5.13 -2.54 -4.68
CA VAL A 16 -4.27 -2.58 -3.49
C VAL A 16 -2.84 -3.00 -3.84
N ILE A 17 -2.67 -4.02 -4.68
CA ILE A 17 -1.35 -4.48 -5.13
C ILE A 17 -0.61 -3.38 -5.92
N GLU A 18 -1.33 -2.67 -6.79
CA GLU A 18 -0.78 -1.56 -7.57
C GLU A 18 -0.36 -0.39 -6.66
N ALA A 19 -1.19 -0.01 -5.69
CA ALA A 19 -0.88 1.05 -4.74
C ALA A 19 0.38 0.74 -3.90
N ASP A 20 0.49 -0.49 -3.41
CA ASP A 20 1.68 -0.96 -2.68
C ASP A 20 2.93 -0.89 -3.56
N LYS A 21 2.85 -1.34 -4.81
CA LYS A 21 3.98 -1.28 -5.74
C LYS A 21 4.43 0.16 -6.02
N ILE A 22 3.49 1.10 -6.16
CA ILE A 22 3.81 2.53 -6.35
C ILE A 22 4.56 3.07 -5.12
N MET A 23 4.09 2.74 -3.91
CA MET A 23 4.77 3.11 -2.67
C MET A 23 6.21 2.56 -2.64
N ASP A 24 6.39 1.29 -3.01
CA ASP A 24 7.70 0.64 -3.05
C ASP A 24 8.65 1.32 -4.03
N ASP A 25 8.18 1.59 -5.24
CA ASP A 25 8.97 2.24 -6.30
C ASP A 25 9.38 3.66 -5.89
N ILE A 26 8.50 4.41 -5.22
CA ILE A 26 8.78 5.77 -4.74
C ILE A 26 9.82 5.76 -3.64
N LEU A 27 9.67 4.91 -2.61
CA LEU A 27 10.67 4.79 -1.55
C LEU A 27 12.03 4.34 -2.11
N ASN A 28 12.03 3.43 -3.08
CA ASN A 28 13.25 3.01 -3.76
C ASN A 28 13.94 4.18 -4.48
N ARG A 29 13.17 5.02 -5.20
CA ARG A 29 13.68 6.22 -5.88
C ARG A 29 14.19 7.30 -4.92
N MET A 30 13.59 7.39 -3.73
CA MET A 30 14.07 8.27 -2.66
C MET A 30 15.35 7.76 -1.97
N GLY A 31 15.86 6.59 -2.36
CA GLY A 31 17.10 6.03 -1.83
C GLY A 31 16.93 5.15 -0.59
N PHE A 32 15.68 4.83 -0.19
CA PHE A 32 15.45 3.83 0.85
C PHE A 32 15.79 2.44 0.31
N GLY A 33 16.96 1.94 0.69
CA GLY A 33 17.41 0.61 0.29
C GLY A 33 16.58 -0.50 0.94
N GLY A 34 16.54 -1.68 0.30
CA GLY A 34 15.79 -2.85 0.74
C GLY A 34 15.34 -3.66 -0.47
N LYS A 35 15.03 -4.94 -0.28
CA LYS A 35 14.54 -5.83 -1.35
C LYS A 35 13.02 -5.81 -1.49
N SER A 36 12.31 -5.28 -0.50
CA SER A 36 10.84 -5.22 -0.45
C SER A 36 10.37 -3.93 0.21
N LEU A 37 9.09 -3.60 0.02
CA LEU A 37 8.45 -2.48 0.70
C LEU A 37 8.55 -2.63 2.22
N GLY A 38 8.31 -3.82 2.76
CA GLY A 38 8.43 -4.09 4.20
C GLY A 38 9.83 -3.75 4.75
N GLU A 39 10.89 -4.12 4.03
CA GLU A 39 12.28 -3.77 4.43
C GLU A 39 12.53 -2.25 4.39
N ARG A 40 11.99 -1.56 3.36
CA ARG A 40 12.12 -0.10 3.23
C ARG A 40 11.34 0.63 4.32
N LEU A 41 10.10 0.20 4.61
CA LEU A 41 9.29 0.72 5.71
C LEU A 41 9.97 0.52 7.06
N GLY A 42 10.67 -0.60 7.26
CA GLY A 42 11.43 -0.86 8.49
C GLY A 42 12.55 0.16 8.78
N LYS A 43 12.96 0.96 7.79
CA LYS A 43 14.00 1.99 7.93
C LYS A 43 13.43 3.40 8.11
N LEU A 44 12.14 3.59 7.85
CA LEU A 44 11.48 4.87 8.04
C LEU A 44 11.16 5.09 9.51
N THR A 45 11.06 6.36 9.89
CA THR A 45 10.58 6.80 11.20
C THR A 45 9.26 7.55 11.06
N ALA A 46 8.54 7.73 12.17
CA ALA A 46 7.34 8.56 12.20
C ALA A 46 7.61 10.03 11.82
N VAL A 47 8.86 10.50 11.94
CA VAL A 47 9.27 11.84 11.49
C VAL A 47 9.29 11.92 9.96
N SER A 48 9.79 10.87 9.28
CA SER A 48 9.85 10.82 7.82
C SER A 48 8.52 10.43 7.16
N LEU A 49 7.69 9.65 7.86
CA LEU A 49 6.39 9.20 7.36
C LEU A 49 5.42 9.08 8.55
N PRO A 50 4.58 10.10 8.81
CA PRO A 50 3.73 10.13 10.00
C PRO A 50 2.76 8.95 10.12
N ASN A 51 2.28 8.40 9.01
CA ASN A 51 1.36 7.25 9.00
C ASN A 51 2.03 5.90 8.73
N ILE A 52 3.31 5.75 9.06
CA ILE A 52 4.09 4.52 8.78
C ILE A 52 3.43 3.23 9.29
N GLU A 53 2.80 3.24 10.47
CA GLU A 53 2.14 2.05 11.02
C GLU A 53 0.90 1.65 10.21
N GLU A 54 0.15 2.63 9.71
CA GLU A 54 -0.98 2.37 8.81
C GLU A 54 -0.49 1.76 7.48
N VAL A 55 0.63 2.27 6.94
CA VAL A 55 1.22 1.75 5.70
C VAL A 55 1.75 0.33 5.89
N LYS A 56 2.32 0.01 7.05
CA LYS A 56 2.71 -1.37 7.39
C LYS A 56 1.51 -2.30 7.43
N GLU A 57 0.37 -1.84 7.96
CA GLU A 57 -0.86 -2.64 7.98
C GLU A 57 -1.44 -2.84 6.57
N ALA A 58 -1.46 -1.78 5.75
CA ALA A 58 -1.82 -1.87 4.34
C ALA A 58 -0.94 -2.87 3.58
N HIS A 59 0.37 -2.88 3.85
CA HIS A 59 1.31 -3.84 3.27
C HIS A 59 1.00 -5.29 3.70
N LYS A 60 0.59 -5.52 4.96
CA LYS A 60 0.15 -6.86 5.39
C LYS A 60 -1.11 -7.30 4.67
N ILE A 61 -2.09 -6.42 4.48
CA ILE A 61 -3.30 -6.71 3.70
C ILE A 61 -2.91 -7.12 2.27
N ARG A 62 -2.00 -6.37 1.63
CA ARG A 62 -1.45 -6.73 0.32
C ARG A 62 -0.80 -8.12 0.35
N ASN A 63 -0.02 -8.43 1.38
CA ASN A 63 0.62 -9.75 1.50
C ASN A 63 -0.40 -10.87 1.65
N ASN A 64 -1.46 -10.67 2.42
CA ASN A 64 -2.55 -11.65 2.53
C ASN A 64 -3.23 -11.88 1.18
N ILE A 65 -3.49 -10.83 0.40
CA ILE A 65 -4.05 -10.95 -0.97
C ILE A 65 -3.18 -11.84 -1.86
N ILE A 66 -1.85 -11.75 -1.73
CA ILE A 66 -0.91 -12.51 -2.57
C ILE A 66 -0.70 -13.94 -2.07
N HIS A 67 -0.59 -14.14 -0.75
CA HIS A 67 -0.17 -15.42 -0.17
C HIS A 67 -1.34 -16.32 0.26
N ASP A 68 -2.53 -15.76 0.47
CA ASP A 68 -3.73 -16.51 0.81
C ASP A 68 -4.77 -16.41 -0.34
N PRO A 69 -4.92 -17.47 -1.16
CA PRO A 69 -5.90 -17.51 -2.24
C PRO A 69 -7.36 -17.38 -1.77
N THR A 70 -7.63 -17.62 -0.49
CA THR A 70 -8.97 -17.57 0.12
C THR A 70 -9.26 -16.22 0.78
N TYR A 71 -8.25 -15.35 0.90
CA TYR A 71 -8.40 -14.04 1.52
C TYR A 71 -9.50 -13.25 0.81
N ARG A 72 -10.44 -12.71 1.58
CA ARG A 72 -11.54 -11.88 1.06
C ARG A 72 -11.26 -10.42 1.32
N LEU A 73 -11.36 -9.59 0.29
CA LEU A 73 -11.21 -8.14 0.42
C LEU A 73 -12.54 -7.45 0.15
N SER A 74 -13.04 -6.68 1.11
CA SER A 74 -14.23 -5.84 0.89
C SER A 74 -13.88 -4.54 0.16
N LEU A 75 -14.83 -3.96 -0.57
CA LEU A 75 -14.63 -2.66 -1.21
C LEU A 75 -14.25 -1.57 -0.20
N GLU A 76 -14.89 -1.57 0.97
CA GLU A 76 -14.61 -0.58 2.02
C GLU A 76 -13.20 -0.74 2.59
N GLU A 77 -12.72 -1.96 2.75
CA GLU A 77 -11.33 -2.21 3.14
C GLU A 77 -10.35 -1.79 2.05
N ALA A 78 -10.63 -2.11 0.78
CA ALA A 78 -9.81 -1.69 -0.34
C ALA A 78 -9.70 -0.15 -0.44
N LYS A 79 -10.82 0.57 -0.26
CA LYS A 79 -10.85 2.05 -0.20
C LYS A 79 -10.00 2.59 0.94
N ARG A 80 -10.11 2.02 2.14
CA ARG A 80 -9.30 2.42 3.31
C ARG A 80 -7.81 2.21 3.04
N VAL A 81 -7.44 1.04 2.52
CA VAL A 81 -6.04 0.69 2.19
C VAL A 81 -5.47 1.65 1.14
N ILE A 82 -6.23 1.96 0.08
CA ILE A 82 -5.79 2.94 -0.92
C ILE A 82 -5.63 4.33 -0.30
N ALA A 83 -6.56 4.78 0.55
CA ALA A 83 -6.45 6.07 1.21
C ALA A 83 -5.20 6.19 2.10
N ILE A 84 -4.78 5.10 2.76
CA ILE A 84 -3.54 5.04 3.55
C ILE A 84 -2.32 5.29 2.65
N TYR A 85 -2.24 4.62 1.51
CA TYR A 85 -1.15 4.83 0.55
C TYR A 85 -1.20 6.25 -0.06
N GLU A 86 -2.37 6.76 -0.43
CA GLU A 86 -2.51 8.13 -0.95
C GLU A 86 -2.01 9.17 0.05
N LYS A 87 -2.38 9.03 1.33
CA LYS A 87 -1.88 9.90 2.40
C LYS A 87 -0.36 9.80 2.54
N ALA A 88 0.18 8.60 2.55
CA ALA A 88 1.62 8.39 2.67
C ALA A 88 2.41 9.01 1.52
N LEU A 89 1.93 8.86 0.29
CA LEU A 89 2.54 9.45 -0.90
C LEU A 89 2.45 10.98 -0.91
N THR A 90 1.34 11.53 -0.42
CA THR A 90 1.16 12.98 -0.24
C THR A 90 2.15 13.52 0.81
N ASP A 91 2.28 12.84 1.95
CA ASP A 91 3.20 13.21 3.02
C ASP A 91 4.67 13.16 2.55
N LEU A 92 5.00 12.28 1.59
CA LEU A 92 6.30 12.18 0.92
C LEU A 92 6.49 13.14 -0.26
N GLN A 93 5.51 14.01 -0.55
CA GLN A 93 5.49 14.95 -1.70
C GLN A 93 5.63 14.26 -3.06
N ALA A 94 5.16 13.02 -3.17
CA ALA A 94 5.23 12.22 -4.39
C ALA A 94 3.93 12.24 -5.23
N LEU A 95 2.91 12.93 -4.72
CA LEU A 95 1.63 13.27 -5.36
C LEU A 95 1.36 14.76 -5.15
#